data_AF-A0A973G6Q9-F1
#
_entry.id   AF-A0A973G6Q9-F1
#
_cell.length_a   1.000
_cell.length_b   1.000
_cell.length_c   1.000
_cell.angle_alpha   90.00
_cell.angle_beta   90.00
_cell.angle_gamma   90.00
#
_symmetry.space_group_name_H-M   'P 1'
#
loop_
_entity.id
_entity.type
_entity.pdbx_description
1 polymer ?
#
loop_
_entity_poly.entity_id
_entity_poly.type
_entity_poly.pdbx_seq_one_letter_code
_entity_poly.pdbx_strand_id
1 'polypeptide(L)'
;MTDVAKSFERIQDQALDSRAPLSDTLRLCVAVGGQVNARELIEWATAELSGYKGGRELPSYRLVSAQLLMDYMNGTAHVSHSTIPHGWLDDEIRELLADVPLSFPVRALEGMAAEYDGARLTPVDVETLMVLVNTQARRNRNEFFNITGLYWHVPQLVLAGYSTRSVLASSSSSPSSTSRSLGRALTP
;
A
#
# COMPACT_ATOMS: atom_id res chain seq x y z
N MET A 1 -27.41 -4.87 -26.69
CA MET A 1 -27.49 -4.74 -25.22
C MET A 1 -26.92 -6.00 -24.61
N THR A 2 -25.75 -5.93 -23.97
CA THR A 2 -25.24 -7.04 -23.16
C THR A 2 -26.22 -7.26 -22.02
N ASP A 3 -26.61 -8.51 -21.80
CA ASP A 3 -27.51 -8.89 -20.71
C ASP A 3 -26.81 -8.63 -19.36
N VAL A 4 -27.46 -7.83 -18.51
CA VAL A 4 -26.96 -7.47 -17.17
C VAL A 4 -26.76 -8.73 -16.33
N ALA A 5 -27.65 -9.72 -16.47
CA ALA A 5 -27.55 -10.98 -15.74
C ALA A 5 -26.28 -11.75 -16.13
N LYS A 6 -26.01 -11.91 -17.44
CA LYS A 6 -24.78 -12.53 -17.94
C LYS A 6 -23.52 -11.78 -17.50
N SER A 7 -23.60 -10.46 -17.40
CA SER A 7 -22.47 -9.65 -16.95
C SER A 7 -22.19 -9.87 -15.46
N PHE A 8 -23.23 -10.05 -14.65
CA PHE A 8 -23.10 -10.35 -13.22
C PHE A 8 -22.53 -11.75 -12.99
N GLU A 9 -23.00 -12.78 -13.72
CA GLU A 9 -22.42 -14.13 -13.71
C GLU A 9 -20.92 -14.08 -14.01
N ARG A 10 -20.52 -13.32 -15.03
CA ARG A 10 -19.11 -13.15 -15.38
C ARG A 10 -18.29 -12.44 -14.29
N ILE A 11 -18.87 -11.49 -13.56
CA ILE A 11 -18.20 -10.86 -12.40
C ILE A 11 -17.98 -11.91 -11.31
N GLN A 12 -18.99 -12.72 -11.01
CA GLN A 12 -18.88 -13.78 -9.99
C GLN A 12 -17.82 -14.82 -10.37
N ASP A 13 -17.84 -15.28 -11.62
CA ASP A 13 -16.86 -16.24 -12.12
C ASP A 13 -15.43 -15.71 -12.01
N GLN A 14 -15.21 -14.46 -12.45
CA GLN A 14 -13.88 -13.84 -12.38
C GLN A 14 -13.45 -13.54 -10.94
N ALA A 15 -14.38 -13.17 -10.06
CA ALA A 15 -14.08 -12.93 -8.65
C ALA A 15 -13.66 -14.20 -7.91
N LEU A 16 -14.12 -15.38 -8.36
CA LEU A 16 -13.78 -16.68 -7.78
C LEU A 16 -12.56 -17.32 -8.46
N ASP A 17 -12.17 -16.86 -9.65
CA ASP A 17 -10.99 -17.34 -10.36
C ASP A 17 -9.73 -16.55 -9.98
N SER A 18 -8.89 -17.17 -9.15
CA SER A 18 -7.57 -16.62 -8.75
C SER A 18 -6.61 -16.32 -9.92
N ARG A 19 -6.89 -16.79 -11.14
CA ARG A 19 -6.09 -16.50 -12.34
C ARG A 19 -6.59 -15.28 -13.11
N ALA A 20 -7.81 -14.85 -12.88
CA ALA A 20 -8.35 -13.67 -13.54
C ALA A 20 -7.69 -12.40 -12.95
N PRO A 21 -7.21 -11.47 -13.78
CA PRO A 21 -6.77 -10.17 -13.29
C PRO A 21 -7.96 -9.43 -12.65
N LEU A 22 -7.79 -9.01 -11.40
CA LEU A 22 -8.74 -8.17 -10.67
C LEU A 22 -9.02 -6.86 -11.44
N SER A 23 -8.02 -6.34 -12.16
CA SER A 23 -8.20 -5.18 -13.04
C SER A 23 -9.26 -5.40 -14.13
N ASP A 24 -9.41 -6.62 -14.65
CA ASP A 24 -10.44 -6.93 -15.65
C ASP A 24 -11.82 -7.08 -15.02
N THR A 25 -11.91 -7.69 -13.83
CA THR A 25 -13.16 -7.76 -13.04
C THR A 25 -13.67 -6.37 -12.69
N LEU A 26 -12.80 -5.47 -12.24
CA LEU A 26 -13.16 -4.10 -11.86
C LEU A 26 -13.66 -3.27 -13.06
N ARG A 27 -13.09 -3.47 -14.26
CA ARG A 27 -13.61 -2.83 -15.48
C ARG A 27 -15.03 -3.29 -15.82
N LEU A 28 -15.32 -4.57 -15.59
CA LEU A 28 -16.66 -5.11 -15.75
C LEU A 28 -17.61 -4.52 -14.71
N CYS A 29 -17.18 -4.34 -13.46
CA CYS A 29 -17.93 -3.64 -12.43
C CYS A 29 -18.28 -2.20 -12.83
N VAL A 30 -17.36 -1.44 -13.43
CA VAL A 30 -17.64 -0.09 -13.94
C VAL A 30 -18.70 -0.14 -15.06
N ALA A 31 -18.55 -1.06 -16.02
CA ALA A 31 -19.47 -1.18 -17.15
C ALA A 31 -20.90 -1.54 -16.69
N VAL A 32 -21.03 -2.54 -15.82
CA VAL A 32 -22.32 -2.96 -15.25
C VAL A 32 -22.89 -1.90 -14.32
N GLY A 33 -22.04 -1.28 -13.48
CA GLY A 33 -22.44 -0.20 -12.59
C GLY A 33 -23.10 0.96 -13.32
N GLY A 34 -22.61 1.31 -14.52
CA GLY A 34 -23.23 2.32 -15.38
C GLY A 34 -24.61 1.94 -15.90
N GLN A 35 -24.89 0.65 -16.10
CA GLN A 35 -26.19 0.16 -16.56
C GLN A 35 -27.24 0.18 -15.44
N VAL A 36 -26.83 -0.06 -14.20
CA VAL A 36 -27.73 -0.12 -13.03
C VAL A 36 -27.68 1.15 -12.16
N ASN A 37 -26.99 2.20 -12.64
CA ASN A 37 -26.78 3.47 -11.94
C ASN A 37 -26.19 3.34 -10.52
N ALA A 38 -25.29 2.36 -10.33
CA ALA A 38 -24.60 2.13 -9.06
C ALA A 38 -23.37 3.04 -8.94
N ARG A 39 -23.61 4.32 -8.63
CA ARG A 39 -22.57 5.36 -8.60
C ARG A 39 -21.39 5.03 -7.66
N GLU A 40 -21.67 4.52 -6.46
CA GLU A 40 -20.64 4.15 -5.49
C GLU A 40 -19.70 3.05 -6.01
N LEU A 41 -20.26 2.04 -6.69
CA LEU A 41 -19.49 0.96 -7.31
C LEU A 41 -18.57 1.50 -8.41
N ILE A 42 -19.08 2.40 -9.24
CA ILE A 42 -18.31 3.04 -10.31
C ILE A 42 -17.15 3.86 -9.72
N GLU A 43 -17.44 4.69 -8.72
CA GLU A 43 -16.45 5.57 -8.08
C GLU A 43 -15.34 4.76 -7.41
N TRP A 44 -15.71 3.73 -6.64
CA TRP A 44 -14.78 2.81 -6.00
C TRP A 44 -13.94 2.04 -7.03
N ALA A 45 -14.56 1.37 -8.00
CA ALA A 45 -13.83 0.57 -8.98
C ALA A 45 -12.90 1.44 -9.84
N THR A 46 -13.30 2.68 -10.14
CA THR A 46 -12.47 3.65 -10.85
C THR A 46 -11.26 4.09 -10.00
N ALA A 47 -11.45 4.31 -8.70
CA ALA A 47 -10.36 4.64 -7.78
C ALA A 47 -9.36 3.47 -7.68
N GLU A 48 -9.86 2.24 -7.55
CA GLU A 48 -9.06 1.01 -7.53
C GLU A 48 -8.23 0.83 -8.82
N LEU A 49 -8.85 1.05 -9.98
CA LEU A 49 -8.20 0.97 -11.29
C LEU A 49 -7.17 2.07 -11.54
N SER A 50 -7.38 3.27 -10.97
CA SER A 50 -6.55 4.45 -11.24
C SER A 50 -5.50 4.71 -10.16
N GLY A 51 -5.62 4.02 -9.02
CA GLY A 51 -4.89 4.32 -7.80
C GLY A 51 -5.47 5.51 -7.04
N TYR A 52 -5.03 5.64 -5.79
CA TYR A 52 -5.47 6.68 -4.85
C TYR A 52 -4.48 7.85 -4.87
N LYS A 53 -4.69 8.78 -5.80
CA LYS A 53 -3.86 10.00 -5.91
C LYS A 53 -4.46 11.18 -5.16
N GLY A 54 -3.62 12.15 -4.79
CA GLY A 54 -4.04 13.51 -4.44
C GLY A 54 -4.79 13.66 -3.13
N GLY A 55 -4.40 12.94 -2.07
CA GLY A 55 -4.98 13.12 -0.74
C GLY A 55 -6.38 12.53 -0.56
N ARG A 56 -6.87 11.70 -1.49
CA ARG A 56 -8.03 10.84 -1.21
C ARG A 56 -7.69 9.92 -0.04
N GLU A 57 -8.67 9.77 0.85
CA GLU A 57 -8.58 8.80 1.94
C GLU A 57 -8.36 7.41 1.35
N LEU A 58 -7.31 6.75 1.85
CA LEU A 58 -6.94 5.41 1.43
C LEU A 58 -7.77 4.42 2.26
N PRO A 59 -8.52 3.50 1.64
CA PRO A 59 -9.28 2.50 2.38
C PRO A 59 -8.37 1.67 3.31
N SER A 60 -8.87 1.23 4.46
CA SER A 60 -8.07 0.49 5.44
C SER A 60 -7.43 -0.80 4.87
N TYR A 61 -8.11 -1.48 3.95
CA TYR A 61 -7.57 -2.68 3.28
C TYR A 61 -6.44 -2.40 2.28
N ARG A 62 -6.14 -1.11 2.01
CA ARG A 62 -4.99 -0.65 1.22
C ARG A 62 -3.79 -0.28 2.10
N LEU A 63 -3.91 -0.42 3.41
CA LEU A 63 -2.82 -0.35 4.38
C LEU A 63 -2.38 -1.77 4.70
N VAL A 64 -1.13 -2.11 4.43
CA VAL A 64 -0.58 -3.45 4.69
C VAL A 64 0.64 -3.36 5.58
N SER A 65 0.80 -4.32 6.49
CA SER A 65 2.02 -4.39 7.30
C SER A 65 3.17 -4.96 6.49
N ALA A 66 4.33 -4.30 6.54
CA ALA A 66 5.55 -4.77 5.92
C ALA A 66 6.79 -4.30 6.70
N GLN A 67 7.92 -4.98 6.51
CA GLN A 67 9.14 -4.62 7.22
C GLN A 67 9.82 -3.43 6.56
N LEU A 68 10.17 -2.42 7.35
CA LEU A 68 11.04 -1.33 6.95
C LEU A 68 12.50 -1.78 7.06
N LEU A 69 13.18 -1.81 5.91
CA LEU A 69 14.56 -2.24 5.76
C LEU A 69 15.43 -1.09 5.28
N MET A 70 16.73 -1.23 5.53
CA MET A 70 17.75 -0.33 5.05
C MET A 70 18.91 -1.07 4.42
N ASP A 71 19.51 -0.41 3.43
CA ASP A 71 20.83 -0.73 2.91
C ASP A 71 21.79 0.37 3.36
N TYR A 72 22.99 0.02 3.79
CA TYR A 72 23.97 0.99 4.27
C TYR A 72 25.40 0.56 4.01
N MET A 73 26.30 1.55 4.03
CA MET A 73 27.74 1.34 4.12
C MET A 73 28.19 1.60 5.55
N ASN A 74 29.14 0.80 6.03
CA ASN A 74 29.86 1.07 7.27
C ASN A 74 31.36 0.91 7.02
N GLY A 75 32.03 2.03 6.76
CA GLY A 75 33.40 2.02 6.25
C GLY A 75 33.44 1.39 4.86
N THR A 76 34.15 0.27 4.71
CA THR A 76 34.23 -0.48 3.45
C THR A 76 33.19 -1.60 3.34
N ALA A 77 32.43 -1.88 4.40
CA ALA A 77 31.42 -2.92 4.40
C ALA A 77 30.12 -2.41 3.79
N HIS A 78 29.55 -3.19 2.87
CA HIS A 78 28.21 -2.99 2.33
C HIS A 78 27.25 -3.98 2.96
N VAL A 79 26.15 -3.47 3.53
CA VAL A 79 25.11 -4.29 4.16
C VAL A 79 23.78 -3.95 3.50
N SER A 80 23.03 -4.98 3.13
CA SER A 80 21.70 -4.86 2.54
C SER A 80 20.65 -5.53 3.40
N HIS A 81 19.40 -5.10 3.26
CA HIS A 81 18.22 -5.72 3.89
C HIS A 81 18.29 -5.76 5.43
N SER A 82 18.94 -4.80 6.05
CA SER A 82 19.03 -4.71 7.51
C SER A 82 17.84 -3.99 8.09
N THR A 83 17.39 -4.37 9.28
CA THR A 83 16.40 -3.61 10.03
C THR A 83 17.01 -2.36 10.66
N ILE A 84 16.17 -1.37 10.96
CA ILE A 84 16.58 -0.19 11.72
C ILE A 84 16.69 -0.56 13.20
N PRO A 85 17.85 -0.32 13.86
CA PRO A 85 17.99 -0.62 15.27
C PRO A 85 16.92 0.07 16.13
N HIS A 86 16.52 -0.60 17.21
CA HIS A 86 15.54 -0.06 18.14
C HIS A 86 16.03 1.28 18.73
N GLY A 87 15.13 2.28 18.82
CA GLY A 87 15.44 3.61 19.37
C GLY A 87 16.24 4.52 18.43
N TRP A 88 16.46 4.13 17.18
CA TRP A 88 17.06 5.04 16.19
C TRP A 88 16.06 6.00 15.55
N LEU A 89 14.79 5.63 15.58
CA LEU A 89 13.65 6.46 15.25
C LEU A 89 12.77 6.53 16.50
N ASP A 90 12.16 7.69 16.73
CA ASP A 90 11.16 7.85 17.78
C ASP A 90 9.90 7.01 17.48
N ASP A 91 9.05 6.87 18.49
CA ASP A 91 7.86 6.02 18.40
C ASP A 91 6.82 6.60 17.44
N GLU A 92 6.74 7.93 17.31
CA GLU A 92 5.83 8.63 16.39
C GLU A 92 6.18 8.31 14.91
N ILE A 93 7.46 8.39 14.53
CA ILE A 93 7.90 8.03 13.18
C ILE A 93 7.73 6.52 12.95
N ARG A 94 7.98 5.69 13.96
CA ARG A 94 7.76 4.23 13.84
C ARG A 94 6.31 3.89 13.59
N GLU A 95 5.39 4.53 14.30
CA GLU A 95 3.95 4.34 14.12
C GLU A 95 3.52 4.79 12.71
N LEU A 96 4.03 5.93 12.23
CA LEU A 96 3.77 6.40 10.87
C LEU A 96 4.28 5.42 9.79
N LEU A 97 5.38 4.71 10.06
CA LEU A 97 6.01 3.79 9.13
C LEU A 97 5.57 2.32 9.31
N ALA A 98 4.65 2.04 10.24
CA ALA A 98 4.20 0.68 10.55
C ALA A 98 3.39 0.05 9.41
N ASP A 99 2.59 0.87 8.73
CA ASP A 99 1.74 0.46 7.62
C ASP A 99 2.23 1.04 6.30
N VAL A 100 2.18 0.20 5.27
CA VAL A 100 2.55 0.56 3.90
C VAL A 100 1.31 0.96 3.12
N PRO A 101 1.22 2.21 2.64
CA PRO A 101 0.10 2.65 1.82
C PRO A 101 0.24 2.14 0.39
N LEU A 102 -0.63 1.22 -0.03
CA LEU A 102 -0.71 0.72 -1.40
C LEU A 102 -1.56 1.64 -2.30
N SER A 103 -1.12 2.87 -2.52
CA SER A 103 -1.87 3.87 -3.31
C SER A 103 -1.87 3.62 -4.83
N PHE A 104 -1.10 2.64 -5.31
CA PHE A 104 -0.92 2.35 -6.73
C PHE A 104 -2.19 1.78 -7.40
N PRO A 105 -2.36 1.97 -8.73
CA PRO A 105 -3.36 1.25 -9.50
C PRO A 105 -3.31 -0.26 -9.24
N VAL A 106 -4.46 -0.93 -9.17
CA VAL A 106 -4.54 -2.38 -8.95
C VAL A 106 -3.67 -3.17 -9.93
N ARG A 107 -3.59 -2.75 -11.20
CA ARG A 107 -2.75 -3.39 -12.22
C ARG A 107 -1.25 -3.30 -11.92
N ALA A 108 -0.80 -2.21 -11.27
CA ALA A 108 0.58 -2.11 -10.83
C ALA A 108 0.86 -3.09 -9.69
N LEU A 109 -0.09 -3.25 -8.76
CA LEU A 109 0.01 -4.22 -7.67
C LEU A 109 -0.01 -5.67 -8.19
N GLU A 110 -0.84 -5.98 -9.20
CA GLU A 110 -0.82 -7.28 -9.89
C GLU A 110 0.55 -7.55 -10.52
N GLY A 111 1.16 -6.55 -11.16
CA GLY A 111 2.52 -6.67 -11.70
C GLY A 111 3.56 -6.93 -10.61
N MET A 112 3.50 -6.20 -9.51
CA MET A 112 4.38 -6.41 -8.36
C MET A 112 4.18 -7.79 -7.70
N ALA A 113 2.93 -8.28 -7.67
CA ALA A 113 2.61 -9.61 -7.15
C ALA A 113 3.10 -10.76 -8.05
N ALA A 114 3.41 -10.49 -9.32
CA ALA A 114 4.00 -11.48 -10.22
C ALA A 114 5.49 -11.71 -9.94
N GLU A 115 6.16 -10.76 -9.28
CA GLU A 115 7.57 -10.86 -8.89
C GLU A 115 7.74 -11.77 -7.66
N TYR A 116 8.70 -12.69 -7.72
CA TYR A 116 8.91 -13.71 -6.68
C TYR A 116 9.37 -13.12 -5.34
N ASP A 117 10.20 -12.07 -5.37
CA ASP A 117 10.75 -11.43 -4.16
C ASP A 117 9.83 -10.35 -3.58
N GLY A 118 8.66 -10.12 -4.20
CA GLY A 118 7.76 -9.02 -3.83
C GLY A 118 8.25 -7.65 -4.31
N ALA A 119 7.86 -6.59 -3.59
CA ALA A 119 8.14 -5.21 -3.98
C ALA A 119 8.93 -4.44 -2.93
N ARG A 120 9.85 -3.59 -3.40
CA ARG A 120 10.48 -2.56 -2.58
C ARG A 120 9.73 -1.24 -2.78
N LEU A 121 9.11 -0.76 -1.71
CA LEU A 121 8.35 0.48 -1.72
C LEU A 121 9.04 1.52 -0.85
N THR A 122 9.25 2.70 -1.41
CA THR A 122 9.94 3.78 -0.72
C THR A 122 8.94 4.60 0.10
N PRO A 123 9.23 4.88 1.38
CA PRO A 123 8.44 5.82 2.17
C PRO A 123 8.37 7.21 1.54
N VAL A 124 7.30 7.94 1.86
CA VAL A 124 7.23 9.37 1.57
C VAL A 124 8.34 10.07 2.36
N ASP A 125 8.96 11.08 1.75
CA ASP A 125 10.05 11.86 2.34
C ASP A 125 11.23 11.00 2.85
N VAL A 126 11.54 9.91 2.13
CA VAL A 126 12.63 8.98 2.45
C VAL A 126 13.96 9.66 2.72
N GLU A 127 14.25 10.77 2.03
CA GLU A 127 15.49 11.52 2.19
C GLU A 127 15.62 12.08 3.62
N THR A 128 14.53 12.64 4.15
CA THR A 128 14.48 13.14 5.53
C THR A 128 14.69 12.00 6.53
N LEU A 129 14.03 10.85 6.30
CA LEU A 129 14.21 9.67 7.14
C LEU A 129 15.65 9.17 7.12
N MET A 130 16.29 9.13 5.95
CA MET A 130 17.69 8.75 5.81
C MET A 130 18.62 9.71 6.57
N VAL A 131 18.36 11.02 6.51
CA VAL A 131 19.11 12.02 7.29
C VAL A 131 18.95 11.79 8.79
N LEU A 132 17.74 11.48 9.27
CA LEU A 132 17.50 11.17 10.68
C LEU A 132 18.28 9.92 11.12
N VAL A 133 18.20 8.84 10.35
CA VAL A 133 18.93 7.59 10.62
C VAL A 133 20.44 7.84 10.66
N ASN A 134 21.00 8.55 9.69
CA ASN A 134 22.43 8.91 9.66
C ASN A 134 22.83 9.79 10.85
N THR A 135 22.00 10.77 11.21
CA THR A 135 22.24 11.65 12.37
C THR A 135 22.29 10.85 13.66
N GLN A 136 21.40 9.88 13.81
CA GLN A 136 21.35 9.02 14.99
C GLN A 136 22.52 8.04 15.04
N ALA A 137 22.97 7.50 13.92
CA ALA A 137 24.20 6.70 13.85
C ALA A 137 25.42 7.48 14.36
N ARG A 138 25.56 8.75 13.97
CA ARG A 138 26.64 9.64 14.45
C ARG A 138 26.56 9.91 15.95
N ARG A 139 25.36 10.12 16.49
CA ARG A 139 25.15 10.25 17.95
C ARG A 139 25.60 9.00 18.71
N ASN A 140 25.44 7.83 18.10
CA ASN A 140 25.93 6.55 18.62
C ASN A 140 27.43 6.31 18.33
N ARG A 141 28.18 7.36 17.96
CA ARG A 141 29.62 7.32 17.64
C ARG A 141 29.98 6.39 16.48
N ASN A 142 29.07 6.19 15.53
CA ASN A 142 29.34 5.48 14.28
C ASN A 142 29.42 6.48 13.11
N GLU A 143 30.61 7.03 12.90
CA GLU A 143 30.86 8.06 11.87
C GLU A 143 31.01 7.49 10.45
N PHE A 144 31.34 6.20 10.35
CA PHE A 144 31.53 5.51 9.08
C PHE A 144 30.23 4.95 8.50
N PHE A 145 29.14 5.01 9.27
CA PHE A 145 27.82 4.60 8.84
C PHE A 145 27.22 5.64 7.88
N ASN A 146 26.74 5.15 6.74
CA ASN A 146 25.93 5.93 5.82
C ASN A 146 24.85 5.05 5.18
N ILE A 147 23.59 5.35 5.47
CA ILE A 147 22.46 4.71 4.80
C ILE A 147 22.45 5.08 3.31
N THR A 148 22.24 4.07 2.47
CA THR A 148 22.19 4.20 1.00
C THR A 148 20.81 3.88 0.43
N GLY A 149 19.95 3.21 1.20
CA GLY A 149 18.57 2.96 0.84
C GLY A 149 17.70 2.70 2.05
N LEU A 150 16.45 3.14 1.97
CA LEU A 150 15.42 2.90 2.98
C LEU A 150 14.11 2.57 2.28
N TYR A 151 13.56 1.40 2.54
CA TYR A 151 12.40 0.87 1.82
C TYR A 151 11.63 -0.12 2.67
N TRP A 152 10.31 -0.16 2.48
CA TRP A 152 9.54 -1.32 2.88
C TRP A 152 9.77 -2.47 1.90
N HIS A 153 9.98 -3.67 2.43
CA HIS A 153 9.91 -4.90 1.66
C HIS A 153 8.53 -5.52 1.85
N VAL A 154 7.70 -5.43 0.81
CA VAL A 154 6.35 -6.00 0.79
C VAL A 154 6.42 -7.38 0.12
N PRO A 155 6.22 -8.48 0.87
CA PRO A 155 6.31 -9.82 0.30
C PRO A 155 5.27 -10.07 -0.78
N GLN A 156 5.62 -10.90 -1.77
CA GLN A 156 4.71 -11.30 -2.83
C GLN A 156 3.36 -11.80 -2.30
N LEU A 157 3.36 -12.58 -1.20
CA LEU A 157 2.15 -13.13 -0.59
C LEU A 157 1.17 -12.04 -0.13
N VAL A 158 1.66 -10.91 0.37
CA VAL A 158 0.83 -9.77 0.79
C VAL A 158 0.19 -9.12 -0.43
N LEU A 159 0.96 -8.93 -1.50
CA LEU A 159 0.47 -8.35 -2.77
C LEU A 159 -0.53 -9.28 -3.49
N ALA A 160 -0.27 -10.60 -3.49
CA ALA A 160 -1.14 -11.60 -4.07
C ALA A 160 -2.44 -11.81 -3.26
N GLY A 161 -2.37 -11.71 -1.93
CA GLY A 161 -3.56 -11.73 -1.07
C GLY A 161 -4.48 -10.55 -1.34
N TYR A 162 -3.90 -9.38 -1.62
CA TYR A 162 -4.64 -8.20 -2.04
C TYR A 162 -5.35 -8.40 -3.38
N SER A 163 -4.71 -9.03 -4.38
CA SER A 163 -5.32 -9.22 -5.71
C SER A 163 -6.42 -10.28 -5.77
N THR A 164 -6.52 -11.19 -4.78
CA THR A 164 -7.40 -12.38 -4.90
C THR A 164 -8.57 -12.43 -3.93
N ARG A 165 -8.54 -11.76 -2.76
CA ARG A 165 -9.56 -12.01 -1.71
C ARG A 165 -10.07 -10.78 -0.95
N SER A 166 -9.20 -9.83 -0.60
CA SER A 166 -9.59 -8.79 0.36
C SER A 166 -10.47 -7.69 -0.25
N VAL A 167 -10.19 -7.26 -1.48
CA VAL A 167 -10.81 -6.06 -2.08
C VAL A 167 -12.33 -6.20 -2.26
N LEU A 168 -12.80 -7.40 -2.64
CA LEU A 168 -14.23 -7.68 -2.85
C LEU A 168 -14.97 -8.02 -1.55
N ALA A 169 -14.27 -8.56 -0.54
CA ALA A 169 -14.86 -8.87 0.76
C ALA A 169 -15.07 -7.60 1.60
N SER A 170 -14.12 -6.65 1.58
CA SER A 170 -14.18 -5.43 2.37
C SER A 170 -15.12 -4.36 1.81
N SER A 171 -15.49 -4.42 0.52
CA SER A 171 -16.52 -3.53 -0.07
C SER A 171 -17.94 -3.88 0.39
N SER A 172 -18.14 -5.03 1.05
CA SER A 172 -19.43 -5.46 1.63
C SER A 172 -19.66 -4.92 3.05
N SER A 173 -18.61 -4.40 3.69
CA SER A 173 -18.66 -3.71 4.99
C SER A 173 -18.52 -2.21 4.78
N SER A 174 -19.63 -1.46 4.78
CA SER A 174 -19.61 0.00 4.83
C SER A 174 -18.75 0.48 6.02
N PRO A 175 -18.02 1.61 5.90
CA PRO A 175 -17.28 2.16 7.03
C PRO A 175 -18.28 2.74 8.04
N SER A 176 -18.44 2.07 9.17
CA SER A 176 -19.00 2.69 10.36
C SER A 176 -18.09 3.86 10.73
N SER A 177 -18.62 5.07 10.67
CA SER A 177 -17.91 6.28 11.06
C SER A 177 -17.34 6.13 12.47
N THR A 178 -16.02 6.16 12.58
CA THR A 178 -15.37 6.57 13.83
C THR A 178 -14.42 7.69 13.47
N SER A 179 -14.99 8.88 13.36
CA SER A 179 -14.26 10.14 13.36
C SER A 179 -13.42 10.20 14.64
N ARG A 180 -12.11 9.92 14.53
CA ARG A 180 -11.15 10.47 15.48
C ARG A 180 -10.90 11.90 15.05
N SER A 181 -11.61 12.82 15.68
CA SER A 181 -11.37 14.25 15.60
C SER A 181 -9.91 14.54 15.98
N LEU A 182 -9.09 14.90 15.00
CA LEU A 182 -7.82 15.60 15.23
C LEU A 182 -8.16 17.01 15.73
N GLY A 183 -8.27 17.12 17.06
CA GLY A 183 -8.43 18.37 17.78
C GLY A 183 -7.15 19.20 17.68
N ARG A 184 -7.19 20.14 16.74
CA ARG A 184 -6.50 21.44 16.74
C ARG A 184 -6.05 21.91 18.14
N ALA A 185 -4.74 22.02 18.34
CA ALA A 185 -4.15 22.98 19.28
C ALA A 185 -2.76 23.39 18.76
N LEU A 186 -2.75 24.41 17.90
CA LEU A 186 -1.58 25.23 17.61
C LEU A 186 -1.84 26.63 18.16
N THR A 187 -0.76 27.23 18.65
CA THR A 187 -0.50 28.61 19.12
C THR A 187 -0.76 28.95 20.60
N PRO A 188 0.10 29.81 21.18
CA PRO A 188 1.56 29.89 21.09
C PRO A 188 2.26 29.60 22.43
#